data_AF-A0A6M1M7K2-F1
#
_entry.id   AF-A0A6M1M7K2-F1
#
_cell.length_a   1.000
_cell.length_b   1.000
_cell.length_c   1.000
_cell.angle_alpha   90.00
_cell.angle_beta   90.00
_cell.angle_gamma   90.00
#
_symmetry.space_group_name_H-M   'P 1'
#
loop_
_entity.id
_entity.type
_entity.pdbx_description
1 polymer ?
#
loop_
_entity_poly.entity_id
_entity_poly.type
_entity_poly.pdbx_seq_one_letter_code
_entity_poly.pdbx_strand_id
1 'polypeptide(L)' 'MPSHPTLDAELVVWWDCEAARLESLAASARFGFMRQHYARKAAAARARAQVSRLREQARAPAGPVAT' A
#
# COMPACT_ATOMS: atom_id res chain seq x y z
N MET A 1 -10.83 24.86 -0.12
CA MET A 1 -10.86 24.00 -1.31
C MET A 1 -10.52 22.58 -0.87
N PRO A 2 -11.39 21.57 -1.04
CA PRO A 2 -11.01 20.21 -0.75
C PRO A 2 -9.91 19.82 -1.73
N SER A 3 -8.70 19.57 -1.24
CA SER A 3 -7.61 19.08 -2.08
C SER A 3 -7.95 17.62 -2.40
N HIS A 4 -8.10 17.29 -3.68
CA HIS A 4 -8.21 15.89 -4.09
C HIS A 4 -6.96 15.14 -3.62
N PRO A 5 -7.11 13.92 -3.07
CA PRO A 5 -5.97 13.10 -2.69
C PRO A 5 -5.10 12.84 -3.93
N THR A 6 -3.79 12.71 -3.71
CA THR A 6 -2.86 12.35 -4.79
C THR A 6 -3.09 10.90 -5.20
N LEU A 7 -2.72 10.54 -6.44
CA LEU A 7 -2.77 9.16 -6.88
C LEU A 7 -1.92 8.24 -5.98
N ASP A 8 -0.74 8.70 -5.54
CA ASP A 8 0.09 7.91 -4.64
C ASP A 8 -0.58 7.71 -3.28
N ALA A 9 -1.27 8.73 -2.73
CA ALA A 9 -2.06 8.58 -1.50
C ALA A 9 -3.21 7.57 -1.67
N GLU A 10 -3.92 7.60 -2.80
CA GLU A 10 -4.96 6.61 -3.12
C GLU A 10 -4.38 5.20 -3.26
N LEU A 11 -3.21 5.07 -3.91
CA LEU A 11 -2.53 3.79 -4.08
C LEU A 11 -2.04 3.19 -2.76
N VAL A 12 -1.62 4.00 -1.78
CA VAL A 12 -1.27 3.51 -0.44
C VAL A 12 -2.46 2.81 0.18
N VAL A 13 -3.62 3.47 0.21
CA VAL A 13 -4.86 2.92 0.79
C VAL A 13 -5.26 1.64 0.06
N TRP A 14 -5.23 1.67 -1.28
CA TRP A 14 -5.62 0.53 -2.08
C TRP A 14 -4.70 -0.69 -1.87
N TRP A 15 -3.38 -0.49 -1.87
CA TRP A 15 -2.42 -1.58 -1.63
C TRP A 15 -2.49 -2.13 -0.20
N ASP A 16 -2.76 -1.29 0.80
CA ASP A 16 -2.93 -1.73 2.19
C ASP A 16 -4.21 -2.58 2.34
N CYS A 17 -5.33 -2.16 1.74
CA CYS A 17 -6.55 -2.96 1.71
C CYS A 17 -6.35 -4.31 1.00
N GLU A 18 -5.66 -4.31 -0.15
CA GLU A 18 -5.40 -5.55 -0.88
C GLU A 18 -4.43 -6.47 -0.12
N ALA A 19 -3.44 -5.93 0.59
CA ALA A 19 -2.58 -6.71 1.46
C ALA A 19 -3.39 -7.41 2.55
N ALA A 20 -4.28 -6.70 3.26
CA ALA A 20 -5.14 -7.27 4.29
C ALA A 20 -6.09 -8.35 3.72
N ARG A 21 -6.66 -8.12 2.54
CA ARG A 21 -7.49 -9.11 1.84
C ARG A 21 -6.72 -10.38 1.53
N LEU A 22 -5.49 -10.25 1.01
CA LEU A 22 -4.63 -11.39 0.69
C LEU A 22 -4.22 -12.16 1.95
N GLU A 23 -4.02 -11.48 3.07
CA GLU A 23 -3.76 -12.16 4.36
C GLU A 23 -4.95 -12.96 4.86
N SER A 24 -6.16 -12.42 4.73
CA SER A 24 -7.39 -13.16 5.04
C SER A 24 -7.54 -14.41 4.17
N LEU A 25 -7.19 -14.32 2.88
CA LEU A 25 -7.14 -15.49 1.99
C LEU A 25 -6.05 -16.50 2.39
N ALA A 26 -4.88 -16.02 2.81
CA ALA A 26 -3.82 -16.89 3.30
C ALA A 26 -4.24 -17.63 4.59
N ALA A 27 -4.91 -16.93 5.51
CA ALA A 27 -5.39 -17.50 6.77
C ALA A 27 -6.49 -18.54 6.58
N SER A 28 -7.36 -18.36 5.59
CA SER A 28 -8.43 -19.30 5.25
C SER A 28 -7.99 -20.43 4.30
N ALA A 29 -6.76 -20.40 3.80
CA ALA A 29 -6.27 -21.38 2.85
C ALA A 29 -6.06 -22.76 3.49
N ARG A 30 -6.72 -23.77 2.91
CA ARG A 30 -6.65 -25.17 3.36
C ARG A 30 -5.34 -25.87 3.02
N PHE A 31 -4.63 -25.40 1.99
CA PHE A 31 -3.38 -26.00 1.52
C PHE A 31 -2.19 -25.07 1.73
N GLY A 32 -1.07 -25.64 2.19
CA GLY A 32 0.14 -24.88 2.52
C GLY A 32 0.72 -24.07 1.35
N PHE A 33 0.70 -24.62 0.13
CA PHE A 33 1.19 -23.90 -1.06
C PHE A 33 0.32 -22.68 -1.37
N MET A 34 -1.00 -22.78 -1.17
CA MET A 34 -1.94 -21.69 -1.42
C MET A 34 -1.79 -20.60 -0.35
N ARG A 35 -1.61 -20.98 0.92
CA ARG A 35 -1.24 -20.05 2.00
C ARG A 35 0.03 -19.28 1.65
N GLN A 36 1.09 -19.98 1.22
CA GLN A 36 2.36 -19.36 0.84
C GLN A 36 2.20 -18.42 -0.37
N HIS A 37 1.41 -18.80 -1.37
CA HIS A 37 1.11 -17.96 -2.53
C HIS A 37 0.45 -16.64 -2.14
N TYR A 38 -0.61 -16.69 -1.33
CA TYR A 38 -1.29 -15.47 -0.86
C TYR A 38 -0.41 -14.63 0.06
N ALA A 39 0.38 -15.25 0.95
CA ALA A 39 1.33 -14.54 1.81
C ALA A 39 2.38 -13.78 0.98
N ARG A 40 2.92 -14.40 -0.08
CA ARG A 40 3.85 -13.73 -1.00
C ARG A 40 3.20 -12.54 -1.71
N LYS A 41 1.95 -12.68 -2.15
CA LYS A 41 1.20 -11.57 -2.75
C LYS A 41 0.94 -10.44 -1.76
N ALA A 42 0.58 -10.75 -0.51
CA ALA A 42 0.38 -9.74 0.53
C ALA A 42 1.66 -8.95 0.81
N ALA A 43 2.81 -9.64 0.88
CA ALA A 43 4.12 -8.99 1.00
C ALA A 43 4.43 -8.07 -0.19
N ALA A 44 4.13 -8.51 -1.42
CA ALA A 44 4.30 -7.68 -2.61
C ALA A 44 3.38 -6.43 -2.61
N ALA A 45 2.13 -6.58 -2.17
CA ALA A 45 1.20 -5.46 -2.02
C ALA A 45 1.73 -4.42 -1.02
N ARG A 46 2.23 -4.87 0.14
CA ARG A 46 2.89 -3.97 1.11
C ARG A 46 4.11 -3.24 0.56
N ALA A 47 4.95 -3.95 -0.20
CA ALA A 47 6.10 -3.33 -0.84
C ALA A 47 5.66 -2.21 -1.82
N ARG A 48 4.58 -2.42 -2.56
CA ARG A 48 4.02 -1.40 -3.46
C ARG A 48 3.40 -0.22 -2.70
N ALA A 49 2.66 -0.47 -1.61
CA ALA A 49 2.19 0.58 -0.71
C ALA A 49 3.38 1.44 -0.23
N GLN A 50 4.48 0.79 0.19
CA GLN A 50 5.66 1.51 0.65
C GLN A 50 6.31 2.38 -0.44
N VAL A 51 6.37 1.90 -1.68
CA VAL A 51 6.86 2.71 -2.80
C VAL A 51 5.99 3.95 -3.01
N SER A 52 4.66 3.81 -2.97
CA SER A 52 3.75 4.96 -3.07
C SER A 52 3.91 5.94 -1.89
N ARG A 53 4.12 5.46 -0.65
CA ARG A 53 4.42 6.33 0.49
C ARG A 53 5.70 7.13 0.27
N LEU A 54 6.76 6.50 -0.23
CA LEU A 54 8.03 7.17 -0.53
C LEU A 54 7.87 8.24 -1.61
N ARG A 55 7.05 7.98 -2.63
CA ARG A 55 6.72 8.96 -3.68
C ARG A 55 5.94 10.15 -3.13
N GLU A 56 4.94 9.90 -2.28
CA GLU A 56 4.16 10.95 -1.65
C GLU A 56 5.02 11.81 -0.71
N GLN A 57 5.92 11.18 0.05
CA GLN A 57 6.89 11.89 0.89
C GLN A 57 7.84 12.75 0.06
N ALA A 58 8.30 12.25 -1.09
CA ALA A 58 9.14 13.02 -2.01
C ALA A 58 8.39 14.16 -2.70
N ARG A 59 7.05 14.08 -2.79
CA ARG A 59 6.18 15.14 -3.32
C ARG A 59 5.95 16.27 -2.34
N ALA A 60 5.95 16.00 -1.03
CA ALA A 60 5.76 17.03 -0.02
C ALA A 60 6.79 18.15 -0.26
N PRO A 61 6.36 19.39 -0.57
CA PRO A 61 7.30 20.48 -0.72
C PRO A 61 8.04 20.61 0.61
N ALA A 62 9.37 20.73 0.58
CA ALA A 62 10.09 21.37 1.67
C ALA A 62 9.27 22.64 2.00
N GLY A 63 8.81 22.75 3.25
CA GLY A 63 7.72 23.62 3.67
C GLY A 63 7.82 25.06 3.14
N PRO A 64 6.73 25.84 3.21
CA PRO A 64 6.71 27.19 2.65
C PRO A 64 7.94 27.93 3.14
N VAL A 65 8.78 28.35 2.19
CA VAL A 65 9.78 29.40 2.44
C VAL A 65 8.97 30.59 2.90
N ALA A 66 8.91 30.78 4.22
CA ALA A 66 8.53 32.02 4.84
C ALA A 66 9.70 32.97 4.56
N THR A 67 9.47 33.93 3.67
CA THR A 67 10.30 35.13 3.52
C THR A 67 9.40 36.33 3.76
#